data_AF-A0A660LYZ5-F1
#
_entry.id   AF-A0A660LYZ5-F1
#
_cell.length_a   1.000
_cell.length_b   1.000
_cell.length_c   1.000
_cell.angle_alpha   90.00
_cell.angle_beta   90.00
_cell.angle_gamma   90.00
#
_symmetry.space_group_name_H-M   'P 1'
#
loop_
_entity.id
_entity.type
_entity.pdbx_description
1 polymer ?
#
loop_
_entity_poly.entity_id
_entity_poly.type
_entity_poly.pdbx_seq_one_letter_code
_entity_poly.pdbx_strand_id
1 'polypeptide(L)'
;MKIGIFDTGTGGKLVAKRLKKLLPQHLYITAIDREHAPYGNRSPEEIITLTDAAIQQLLSCDIIVLACNTATTNAISSLRQRYPDVCFMGFEPMIKSAAALTKSHHITLLATNATKHSQRLRALISEYATDVRIDTPDTHAWAQMIDQGLADDIILDEVSTSVADGSDVIVLGCTHYLALKRRLQRLFPQCRILEPTAIIAKRISDFAKLA
;
A
#
# COMPACT_ATOMS: atom_id res chain seq x y z
N MET A 1 -21.86 -8.46 2.34
CA MET A 1 -20.73 -8.37 3.26
C MET A 1 -20.42 -6.91 3.60
N LYS A 2 -19.97 -6.67 4.83
CA LYS A 2 -19.37 -5.44 5.34
C LYS A 2 -17.85 -5.56 5.24
N ILE A 3 -17.24 -4.58 4.58
CA ILE A 3 -15.79 -4.51 4.37
C ILE A 3 -15.26 -3.31 5.16
N GLY A 4 -14.44 -3.60 6.17
CA GLY A 4 -13.68 -2.60 6.90
C GLY A 4 -12.46 -2.18 6.09
N ILE A 5 -12.17 -0.88 6.03
CA ILE A 5 -10.95 -0.35 5.41
C ILE A 5 -10.26 0.53 6.43
N PHE A 6 -9.02 0.18 6.76
CA PHE A 6 -8.17 0.96 7.64
C PHE A 6 -7.04 1.67 6.86
N ASP A 7 -6.86 2.96 7.12
CA ASP A 7 -5.68 3.73 6.70
C ASP A 7 -5.43 4.88 7.71
N THR A 8 -4.39 5.67 7.48
CA THR A 8 -3.98 6.82 8.30
C THR A 8 -4.32 8.16 7.64
N GLY A 9 -4.45 8.21 6.32
CA GLY A 9 -4.59 9.48 5.58
C GLY A 9 -5.61 9.48 4.44
N THR A 10 -5.44 10.42 3.50
CA THR A 10 -6.29 10.51 2.29
C THR A 10 -6.18 9.29 1.38
N GLY A 11 -5.06 8.55 1.44
CA GLY A 11 -4.85 7.29 0.73
C GLY A 11 -6.00 6.28 0.93
N GLY A 12 -6.50 6.14 2.16
CA GLY A 12 -7.56 5.19 2.49
C GLY A 12 -8.89 5.54 1.82
N LYS A 13 -9.17 6.84 1.67
CA LYS A 13 -10.35 7.33 0.95
C LYS A 13 -10.26 7.01 -0.54
N LEU A 14 -9.06 7.12 -1.13
CA LEU A 14 -8.82 6.74 -2.54
C LEU A 14 -9.02 5.23 -2.75
N VAL A 15 -8.49 4.40 -1.84
CA VAL A 15 -8.70 2.95 -1.86
C VAL A 15 -10.18 2.60 -1.73
N ALA A 16 -10.88 3.15 -0.75
CA ALA A 16 -12.30 2.92 -0.54
C ALA A 16 -13.14 3.32 -1.77
N LYS A 17 -12.85 4.47 -2.38
CA LYS A 17 -13.52 4.92 -3.62
C LYS A 17 -13.30 3.94 -4.78
N ARG A 18 -12.08 3.45 -4.95
CA ARG A 18 -11.75 2.48 -6.01
C ARG A 18 -12.40 1.12 -5.76
N LEU A 19 -12.36 0.61 -4.53
CA LEU A 19 -13.02 -0.65 -4.17
C LEU A 19 -14.53 -0.58 -4.37
N LYS A 20 -15.19 0.50 -3.91
CA LYS A 20 -16.63 0.75 -4.16
C LYS A 20 -16.99 0.74 -5.64
N LYS A 21 -16.12 1.25 -6.51
CA LYS A 21 -16.34 1.21 -7.96
C LYS A 21 -16.22 -0.20 -8.53
N LEU A 22 -15.29 -1.00 -8.03
CA LEU A 22 -15.04 -2.37 -8.51
C LEU A 22 -16.06 -3.37 -7.95
N LEU A 23 -16.54 -3.17 -6.72
CA LEU A 23 -17.44 -4.06 -6.00
C LEU A 23 -18.58 -3.28 -5.33
N PRO A 24 -19.48 -2.67 -6.11
CA PRO A 24 -20.54 -1.80 -5.58
C PRO A 24 -21.57 -2.52 -4.69
N GLN A 25 -21.63 -3.85 -4.74
CA GLN A 25 -22.57 -4.68 -3.98
C GLN A 25 -22.23 -4.83 -2.49
N HIS A 26 -21.09 -4.32 -2.03
CA HIS A 26 -20.64 -4.47 -0.64
C HIS A 26 -20.83 -3.16 0.17
N LEU A 27 -21.00 -3.32 1.48
CA LEU A 27 -21.02 -2.19 2.42
C LEU A 27 -19.59 -1.91 2.87
N TYR A 28 -19.23 -0.63 3.01
CA TYR A 28 -17.86 -0.22 3.35
C TYR A 28 -17.86 0.68 4.58
N ILE A 29 -17.06 0.29 5.57
CA ILE A 29 -16.80 1.07 6.79
C ILE A 29 -15.32 1.48 6.76
N THR A 30 -15.03 2.77 6.87
CA THR A 30 -13.65 3.28 6.80
C THR A 30 -13.23 3.83 8.16
N ALA A 31 -12.14 3.29 8.72
CA ALA A 31 -11.45 3.86 9.86
C ALA A 31 -10.19 4.59 9.35
N ILE A 32 -10.08 5.89 9.64
CA ILE A 32 -8.92 6.70 9.22
C ILE A 32 -8.27 7.29 10.45
N ASP A 33 -7.09 6.80 10.81
CA ASP A 33 -6.30 7.29 11.94
C ASP A 33 -5.45 8.51 11.56
N ARG A 34 -6.14 9.64 11.33
CA ARG A 34 -5.51 10.91 10.97
C ARG A 34 -4.70 11.53 12.10
N GLU A 35 -5.12 11.32 13.34
CA GLU A 35 -4.49 11.93 14.51
C GLU A 35 -3.04 11.46 14.67
N HIS A 36 -2.76 10.20 14.34
CA HIS A 36 -1.42 9.64 14.45
C HIS A 36 -0.69 9.53 13.10
N ALA A 37 -1.24 10.07 12.01
CA ALA A 37 -0.58 10.09 10.71
C ALA A 37 0.64 11.04 10.71
N PRO A 38 1.69 10.77 9.90
CA PRO A 38 1.90 9.56 9.11
C PRO A 38 2.57 8.45 9.92
N TYR A 39 2.17 7.19 9.70
CA TYR A 39 2.85 6.03 10.29
C TYR A 39 4.24 5.78 9.71
N GLY A 40 4.53 6.34 8.53
CA GLY A 40 5.77 6.08 7.78
C GLY A 40 7.08 6.35 8.53
N ASN A 41 7.03 7.10 9.63
CA ASN A 41 8.19 7.52 10.41
C ASN A 41 8.16 7.01 11.87
N ARG A 42 7.21 6.14 12.21
CA ARG A 42 7.02 5.58 13.57
C ARG A 42 7.73 4.24 13.73
N SER A 43 7.93 3.81 14.98
CA SER A 43 8.51 2.48 15.25
C SER A 43 7.50 1.35 14.93
N PRO A 44 7.97 0.13 14.64
CA PRO A 44 7.08 -1.01 14.43
C PRO A 44 6.10 -1.28 15.59
N GLU A 45 6.57 -1.18 16.83
CA GLU A 45 5.79 -1.42 18.05
C GLU A 45 4.67 -0.38 18.21
N GLU A 46 5.00 0.88 17.93
CA GLU A 46 4.04 1.96 17.93
C GLU A 46 3.00 1.76 16.82
N ILE A 47 3.43 1.41 15.60
CA ILE A 47 2.52 1.12 14.49
C ILE A 47 1.55 -0.02 14.83
N ILE A 48 2.03 -1.10 15.47
CA ILE A 48 1.18 -2.22 15.91
C ILE A 48 0.13 -1.72 16.90
N THR A 49 0.54 -0.96 17.91
CA THR A 49 -0.34 -0.46 18.96
C THR A 49 -1.41 0.48 18.41
N LEU A 50 -1.00 1.44 17.58
CA LEU A 50 -1.93 2.40 16.98
C LEU A 50 -2.89 1.72 16.00
N THR A 51 -2.39 0.80 15.16
CA THR A 51 -3.24 0.05 14.23
C THR A 51 -4.28 -0.76 14.98
N ASP A 52 -3.89 -1.45 16.05
CA ASP A 52 -4.79 -2.25 16.88
C ASP A 52 -5.92 -1.40 17.46
N ALA A 53 -5.59 -0.27 18.08
CA ALA A 53 -6.58 0.65 18.62
C ALA A 53 -7.52 1.19 17.53
N ALA A 54 -6.99 1.53 16.36
CA ALA A 54 -7.79 2.13 15.30
C ALA A 54 -8.72 1.15 14.57
N ILE A 55 -8.41 -0.15 14.55
CA ILE A 55 -9.25 -1.15 13.88
C ILE A 55 -10.41 -1.67 14.74
N GLN A 56 -10.52 -1.30 16.02
CA GLN A 56 -11.54 -1.86 16.93
C GLN A 56 -12.97 -1.75 16.37
N GLN A 57 -13.32 -0.61 15.78
CA GLN A 57 -14.63 -0.40 15.14
C GLN A 57 -14.87 -1.27 13.89
N LEU A 58 -13.81 -1.80 13.29
CA LEU A 58 -13.86 -2.63 12.08
C LEU A 58 -13.96 -4.12 12.40
N LEU A 59 -13.79 -4.55 13.65
CA LEU A 59 -13.82 -5.97 14.05
C LEU A 59 -15.17 -6.65 13.79
N SER A 60 -16.24 -5.87 13.59
CA SER A 60 -17.57 -6.38 13.20
C SER A 60 -17.75 -6.58 11.68
N CYS A 61 -16.72 -6.31 10.87
CA CYS A 61 -16.75 -6.50 9.42
C CYS A 61 -16.37 -7.94 9.04
N ASP A 62 -16.92 -8.43 7.93
CA ASP A 62 -16.60 -9.76 7.40
C ASP A 62 -15.13 -9.83 6.92
N ILE A 63 -14.61 -8.71 6.40
CA ILE A 63 -13.23 -8.54 5.95
C ILE A 63 -12.70 -7.21 6.46
N ILE A 64 -11.46 -7.20 6.96
CA ILE A 64 -10.72 -5.96 7.23
C ILE A 64 -9.57 -5.83 6.24
N VAL A 65 -9.66 -4.80 5.41
CA VAL A 65 -8.60 -4.37 4.51
C VAL A 65 -7.70 -3.37 5.24
N LEU A 66 -6.47 -3.77 5.54
CA LEU A 66 -5.43 -2.82 5.96
C LEU A 66 -4.89 -2.15 4.70
N ALA A 67 -5.46 -1.01 4.33
CA ALA A 67 -5.08 -0.29 3.13
C ALA A 67 -3.72 0.40 3.29
N CYS A 68 -3.40 0.92 4.48
CA CYS A 68 -2.08 1.49 4.74
C CYS A 68 -0.99 0.41 4.55
N ASN A 69 -0.10 0.59 3.56
CA ASN A 69 1.03 -0.31 3.34
C ASN A 69 1.91 -0.41 4.58
N THR A 70 2.17 0.70 5.27
CA THR A 70 2.98 0.72 6.49
C THR A 70 2.37 -0.09 7.63
N ALA A 71 1.05 0.04 7.85
CA ALA A 71 0.35 -0.81 8.82
C ALA A 71 0.34 -2.27 8.37
N THR A 72 0.16 -2.53 7.07
CA THR A 72 0.24 -3.89 6.53
C THR A 72 1.59 -4.53 6.79
N THR A 73 2.70 -3.86 6.47
CA THR A 73 4.03 -4.46 6.57
C THR A 73 4.53 -4.61 7.99
N ASN A 74 3.99 -3.85 8.96
CA ASN A 74 4.46 -3.84 10.34
C ASN A 74 3.48 -4.49 11.33
N ALA A 75 2.16 -4.44 11.09
CA ALA A 75 1.16 -4.88 12.08
C ALA A 75 0.33 -6.11 11.68
N ILE A 76 0.20 -6.44 10.39
CA ILE A 76 -0.79 -7.46 9.97
C ILE A 76 -0.58 -8.84 10.60
N SER A 77 0.68 -9.25 10.81
CA SER A 77 0.99 -10.54 11.43
C SER A 77 0.54 -10.58 12.89
N SER A 78 0.83 -9.53 13.66
CA SER A 78 0.40 -9.40 15.06
C SER A 78 -1.12 -9.35 15.18
N LEU A 79 -1.79 -8.64 14.26
CA LEU A 79 -3.25 -8.54 14.25
C LEU A 79 -3.92 -9.87 13.91
N ARG A 80 -3.37 -10.65 12.96
CA ARG A 80 -3.86 -12.00 12.66
C ARG A 80 -3.68 -12.96 13.83
N GLN A 81 -2.59 -12.83 14.57
CA GLN A 81 -2.37 -13.63 15.78
C GLN A 81 -3.36 -13.25 16.89
N ARG A 82 -3.64 -11.96 17.05
CA ARG A 82 -4.56 -11.43 18.07
C ARG A 82 -6.02 -11.71 17.76
N TYR A 83 -6.41 -11.67 16.48
CA TYR A 83 -7.77 -11.87 16.02
C TYR A 83 -7.81 -12.97 14.93
N PRO A 84 -7.67 -14.25 15.32
CA PRO A 84 -7.56 -15.36 14.37
C PRO A 84 -8.81 -15.57 13.52
N ASP A 85 -9.98 -15.18 14.04
CA ASP A 85 -11.28 -15.32 13.35
C ASP A 85 -11.58 -14.18 12.37
N VAL A 86 -10.73 -13.14 12.32
CA VAL A 86 -10.92 -11.97 11.47
C VAL A 86 -10.16 -12.12 10.15
N CYS A 87 -10.87 -11.97 9.03
CA CYS A 87 -10.26 -12.01 7.71
C CYS A 87 -9.50 -10.72 7.37
N PHE A 88 -8.20 -10.68 7.62
CA PHE A 88 -7.34 -9.55 7.25
C PHE A 88 -6.77 -9.67 5.83
N MET A 89 -6.97 -8.63 5.03
CA MET A 89 -6.35 -8.46 3.70
C MET A 89 -5.45 -7.22 3.70
N GLY A 90 -4.14 -7.44 3.54
CA GLY A 90 -3.15 -6.37 3.55
C GLY A 90 -2.84 -5.80 2.16
N PHE A 91 -2.64 -4.49 2.08
CA PHE A 91 -2.05 -3.81 0.92
C PHE A 91 -0.54 -3.96 0.95
N GLU A 92 -0.06 -5.15 0.62
CA GLU A 92 1.38 -5.40 0.51
C GLU A 92 1.97 -4.68 -0.71
N PRO A 93 3.22 -4.17 -0.63
CA PRO A 93 3.94 -3.73 -1.82
C PRO A 93 3.99 -4.86 -2.84
N MET A 94 3.66 -4.58 -4.10
CA MET A 94 3.48 -5.59 -5.16
C MET A 94 4.81 -6.18 -5.68
N ILE A 95 5.78 -6.46 -4.82
CA ILE A 95 7.13 -6.94 -5.19
C ILE A 95 7.07 -8.22 -6.01
N LYS A 96 6.29 -9.22 -5.58
CA LYS A 96 6.10 -10.47 -6.33
C LYS A 96 5.62 -10.22 -7.76
N SER A 97 4.59 -9.39 -7.92
CA SER A 97 4.05 -9.07 -9.24
C SER A 97 5.03 -8.23 -10.06
N ALA A 98 5.74 -7.29 -9.44
CA ALA A 98 6.71 -6.43 -10.10
C ALA A 98 7.89 -7.24 -10.64
N ALA A 99 8.47 -8.14 -9.83
CA ALA A 99 9.55 -9.02 -10.22
C ALA A 99 9.16 -9.98 -11.35
N ALA A 100 7.92 -10.46 -11.35
CA ALA A 100 7.41 -11.31 -12.44
C ALA A 100 7.09 -10.53 -13.74
N LEU A 101 6.93 -9.21 -13.67
CA LEU A 101 6.49 -8.37 -14.81
C LEU A 101 7.62 -7.55 -15.43
N THR A 102 8.68 -7.24 -14.67
CA THR A 102 9.84 -6.51 -15.17
C THR A 102 10.56 -7.33 -16.22
N LYS A 103 10.97 -6.68 -17.30
CA LYS A 103 11.83 -7.23 -18.34
C LYS A 103 13.27 -6.76 -18.17
N SER A 104 13.46 -5.58 -17.58
CA SER A 104 14.79 -5.01 -17.33
C SER A 104 15.45 -5.52 -16.05
N HIS A 105 14.74 -6.31 -15.23
CA HIS A 105 15.18 -6.70 -13.89
C HIS A 105 15.49 -5.48 -13.01
N HIS A 106 14.77 -4.38 -13.22
CA HIS A 106 14.94 -3.14 -12.48
C HIS A 106 13.56 -2.53 -12.15
N ILE A 107 13.32 -2.32 -10.85
CA ILE A 107 12.06 -1.79 -10.29
C ILE A 107 12.35 -0.53 -9.47
N THR A 108 11.47 0.47 -9.58
CA THR A 108 11.43 1.60 -8.64
C THR A 108 10.33 1.38 -7.61
N LEU A 109 10.69 1.25 -6.33
CA LEU A 109 9.74 1.08 -5.22
C LEU A 109 9.54 2.39 -4.46
N LEU A 110 8.34 2.96 -4.59
CA LEU A 110 7.92 4.16 -3.87
C LEU A 110 7.24 3.73 -2.57
N ALA A 111 7.95 3.77 -1.44
CA ALA A 111 7.44 3.30 -0.15
C ALA A 111 7.92 4.19 1.01
N THR A 112 7.16 4.28 2.09
CA THR A 112 7.57 5.06 3.28
C THR A 112 8.78 4.44 3.99
N ASN A 113 9.47 5.22 4.82
CA ASN A 113 10.65 4.76 5.55
C ASN A 113 10.39 3.49 6.38
N ALA A 114 9.30 3.47 7.16
CA ALA A 114 8.89 2.30 7.93
C ALA A 114 8.51 1.08 7.06
N THR A 115 8.05 1.29 5.83
CA THR A 115 7.79 0.19 4.88
C THR A 115 9.10 -0.36 4.33
N LYS A 116 10.03 0.52 3.91
CA LYS A 116 11.37 0.17 3.40
C LYS A 116 12.16 -0.68 4.42
N HIS A 117 12.06 -0.36 5.70
CA HIS A 117 12.78 -1.03 6.79
C HIS A 117 12.01 -2.20 7.43
N SER A 118 10.82 -2.54 6.92
CA SER A 118 10.02 -3.62 7.49
C SER A 118 10.61 -5.01 7.20
N GLN A 119 10.46 -5.95 8.14
CA GLN A 119 10.82 -7.36 7.91
C GLN A 119 9.98 -7.96 6.78
N ARG A 120 8.72 -7.54 6.63
CA ARG A 120 7.82 -8.02 5.58
C ARG A 120 8.33 -7.66 4.18
N LEU A 121 8.78 -6.43 3.96
CA LEU A 121 9.34 -6.06 2.66
C LEU A 121 10.64 -6.84 2.38
N ARG A 122 11.53 -6.97 3.36
CA ARG A 122 12.75 -7.80 3.21
C ARG A 122 12.42 -9.24 2.81
N ALA A 123 11.42 -9.86 3.45
CA ALA A 123 10.97 -11.20 3.12
C ALA A 123 10.44 -11.29 1.68
N LEU A 124 9.62 -10.32 1.25
CA LEU A 124 9.10 -10.28 -0.12
C LEU A 124 10.20 -10.14 -1.18
N ILE A 125 11.22 -9.32 -0.92
CA ILE A 125 12.36 -9.16 -1.83
C ILE A 125 13.19 -10.45 -1.87
N SER A 126 13.49 -11.02 -0.70
CA SER A 126 14.23 -12.28 -0.58
C SER A 126 13.54 -13.47 -1.24
N GLU A 127 12.20 -13.49 -1.24
CA GLU A 127 11.43 -14.61 -1.81
C GLU A 127 11.20 -14.47 -3.32
N TYR A 128 11.07 -13.24 -3.82
CA TYR A 128 10.58 -13.02 -5.19
C TYR A 128 11.46 -12.17 -6.10
N ALA A 129 12.47 -11.49 -5.57
CA ALA A 129 13.19 -10.44 -6.30
C ALA A 129 14.71 -10.47 -6.03
N THR A 130 15.29 -11.66 -5.81
CA THR A 130 16.72 -11.85 -5.52
C THR A 130 17.62 -11.33 -6.64
N ASP A 131 17.20 -11.50 -7.89
CA ASP A 131 17.95 -11.10 -9.10
C ASP A 131 17.37 -9.85 -9.76
N VAL A 132 16.79 -8.96 -8.96
CA VAL A 132 16.14 -7.73 -9.42
C VAL A 132 16.70 -6.53 -8.67
N ARG A 133 17.20 -5.53 -9.41
CA ARG A 133 17.57 -4.24 -8.83
C ARG A 133 16.31 -3.52 -8.38
N ILE A 134 16.29 -3.06 -7.13
CA ILE A 134 15.18 -2.28 -6.57
C ILE A 134 15.72 -0.95 -6.06
N ASP A 135 15.40 0.12 -6.77
CA ASP A 135 15.70 1.48 -6.33
C ASP A 135 14.56 1.97 -5.43
N THR A 136 14.90 2.62 -4.31
CA THR A 136 13.92 3.13 -3.34
C THR A 136 14.05 4.63 -3.11
N PRO A 137 13.53 5.48 -4.02
CA PRO A 137 13.61 6.93 -3.93
C PRO A 137 13.20 7.49 -2.56
N ASP A 138 13.81 8.58 -2.09
CA ASP A 138 13.34 9.24 -0.87
C ASP A 138 11.94 9.83 -1.06
N THR A 139 11.00 9.33 -0.26
CA THR A 139 9.59 9.73 -0.26
C THR A 139 9.12 10.20 1.11
N HIS A 140 10.05 10.54 2.01
CA HIS A 140 9.78 10.88 3.41
C HIS A 140 8.64 11.92 3.58
N ALA A 141 8.67 12.99 2.79
CA ALA A 141 7.68 14.08 2.88
C ALA A 141 6.39 13.85 2.04
N TRP A 142 6.37 12.86 1.15
CA TRP A 142 5.34 12.78 0.10
C TRP A 142 3.94 12.55 0.65
N ALA A 143 3.78 11.70 1.66
CA ALA A 143 2.47 11.44 2.25
C ALA A 143 1.86 12.70 2.88
N GLN A 144 2.68 13.46 3.61
CA GLN A 144 2.28 14.73 4.22
C GLN A 144 1.95 15.78 3.16
N MET A 145 2.79 15.94 2.13
CA MET A 145 2.52 16.86 1.01
C MET A 145 1.20 16.54 0.32
N ILE A 146 0.91 15.26 0.07
CA ILE A 146 -0.35 14.83 -0.57
C ILE A 146 -1.55 15.14 0.32
N ASP A 147 -1.46 14.92 1.63
CA ASP A 147 -2.54 15.28 2.56
C ASP A 147 -2.76 16.80 2.65
N GLN A 148 -1.73 17.61 2.37
CA GLN A 148 -1.79 19.08 2.28
C GLN A 148 -2.24 19.60 0.89
N GLY A 149 -2.49 18.72 -0.08
CA GLY A 149 -2.88 19.10 -1.44
C GLY A 149 -1.72 19.48 -2.36
N LEU A 150 -0.47 19.27 -1.92
CA LEU A 150 0.77 19.62 -2.63
C LEU A 150 1.32 18.44 -3.47
N ALA A 151 0.43 17.61 -4.01
CA ALA A 151 0.83 16.42 -4.77
C ALA A 151 1.57 16.76 -6.08
N ASP A 152 1.22 17.88 -6.70
CA ASP A 152 1.86 18.34 -7.93
C ASP A 152 3.25 18.96 -7.68
N ASP A 153 3.52 19.39 -6.44
CA ASP A 153 4.81 19.97 -6.02
C ASP A 153 5.86 18.91 -5.67
N ILE A 154 5.47 17.63 -5.59
CA ILE A 154 6.40 16.54 -5.33
C ILE A 154 7.44 16.45 -6.46
N ILE A 155 8.72 16.49 -6.10
CA ILE A 155 9.84 16.34 -7.03
C ILE A 155 10.07 14.84 -7.29
N LEU A 156 10.29 14.48 -8.55
CA LEU A 156 10.39 13.09 -9.01
C LEU A 156 11.78 12.77 -9.60
N ASP A 157 12.81 13.51 -9.21
CA ASP A 157 14.15 13.42 -9.81
C ASP A 157 14.75 12.02 -9.60
N GLU A 158 14.71 11.48 -8.38
CA GLU A 158 15.18 10.11 -8.10
C GLU A 158 14.38 9.03 -8.85
N VAL A 159 13.08 9.26 -9.06
CA VAL A 159 12.25 8.37 -9.90
C VAL A 159 12.70 8.46 -11.36
N SER A 160 12.98 9.67 -11.84
CA SER A 160 13.43 9.94 -13.20
C SER A 160 14.79 9.30 -13.45
N THR A 161 15.72 9.42 -12.50
CA THR A 161 17.03 8.76 -12.54
C THR A 161 16.90 7.25 -12.56
N SER A 162 16.09 6.66 -11.67
CA SER A 162 15.87 5.20 -11.65
C SER A 162 15.27 4.67 -12.97
N VAL A 163 14.33 5.41 -13.56
CA VAL A 163 13.75 5.07 -14.86
C VAL A 163 14.75 5.25 -16.00
N ALA A 164 15.58 6.30 -15.96
CA ALA A 164 16.67 6.50 -16.93
C ALA A 164 17.73 5.39 -16.85
N ASP A 165 17.96 4.84 -15.65
CA ASP A 165 18.79 3.68 -15.37
C ASP A 165 18.10 2.33 -15.75
N GLY A 166 16.95 2.38 -16.42
CA GLY A 166 16.31 1.21 -17.01
C GLY A 166 15.19 0.57 -16.17
N SER A 167 14.74 1.20 -15.08
CA SER A 167 13.56 0.71 -14.35
C SER A 167 12.31 0.74 -15.24
N ASP A 168 11.66 -0.42 -15.40
CA ASP A 168 10.48 -0.57 -16.27
C ASP A 168 9.18 -0.84 -15.48
N VAL A 169 9.27 -0.92 -14.15
CA VAL A 169 8.14 -1.08 -13.23
C VAL A 169 8.27 -0.12 -12.06
N ILE A 170 7.20 0.61 -11.77
CA ILE A 170 7.08 1.50 -10.61
C ILE A 170 6.03 0.90 -9.66
N VAL A 171 6.42 0.59 -8.43
CA VAL A 171 5.54 0.05 -7.39
C VAL A 171 5.11 1.15 -6.42
N LEU A 172 3.81 1.36 -6.28
CA LEU A 172 3.25 2.27 -5.27
C LEU A 172 3.05 1.50 -3.95
N GLY A 173 4.06 1.57 -3.09
CA GLY A 173 4.11 1.00 -1.73
C GLY A 173 3.57 1.93 -0.63
N CYS A 174 2.74 2.91 -0.99
CA CYS A 174 1.98 3.75 -0.06
C CYS A 174 0.66 4.18 -0.73
N THR A 175 -0.44 4.18 0.01
CA THR A 175 -1.76 4.54 -0.51
C THR A 175 -1.87 6.00 -0.92
N HIS A 176 -1.13 6.92 -0.28
CA HIS A 176 -1.07 8.33 -0.72
C HIS A 176 -0.57 8.45 -2.15
N TYR A 177 0.42 7.64 -2.55
CA TYR A 177 1.06 7.73 -3.86
C TYR A 177 0.11 7.36 -5.02
N LEU A 178 -1.08 6.81 -4.71
CA LEU A 178 -2.17 6.69 -5.67
C LEU A 178 -2.60 8.02 -6.29
N ALA A 179 -2.39 9.15 -5.58
CA ALA A 179 -2.61 10.49 -6.10
C ALA A 179 -1.66 10.83 -7.26
N LEU A 180 -0.42 10.31 -7.22
CA LEU A 180 0.61 10.54 -8.22
C LEU A 180 0.47 9.62 -9.44
N LYS A 181 -0.36 8.57 -9.39
CA LYS A 181 -0.48 7.55 -10.44
C LYS A 181 -0.66 8.14 -11.86
N ARG A 182 -1.52 9.16 -12.00
CA ARG A 182 -1.76 9.82 -13.31
C ARG A 182 -0.55 10.63 -13.79
N ARG A 183 0.15 11.31 -12.89
CA ARG A 183 1.35 12.10 -13.21
C ARG A 183 2.51 11.19 -13.58
N LEU A 184 2.76 10.15 -12.78
CA LEU A 184 3.75 9.11 -13.06
C LEU A 184 3.49 8.44 -14.42
N GLN A 185 2.25 8.08 -14.74
CA GLN A 185 1.92 7.43 -16.02
C GLN A 185 2.18 8.34 -17.24
N ARG A 186 2.02 9.65 -17.07
CA ARG A 186 2.27 10.64 -18.11
C ARG A 186 3.76 10.88 -18.33
N LEU A 187 4.54 10.94 -17.24
CA LEU A 187 5.98 11.19 -17.28
C LEU A 187 6.77 9.96 -17.70
N PHE A 188 6.32 8.77 -17.30
CA PHE A 188 6.99 7.50 -17.55
C PHE A 188 6.05 6.52 -18.26
N PRO A 189 5.59 6.82 -19.49
CA PRO A 189 4.63 5.98 -20.21
C PRO A 189 5.17 4.57 -20.53
N GLN A 190 6.48 4.40 -20.56
CA GLN A 190 7.16 3.12 -20.75
C GLN A 190 7.10 2.21 -19.51
N CYS A 191 6.89 2.78 -18.32
CA CYS A 191 6.88 2.02 -17.07
C CYS A 191 5.48 1.49 -16.74
N ARG A 192 5.42 0.27 -16.18
CA ARG A 192 4.19 -0.27 -15.60
C ARG A 192 4.03 0.21 -14.16
N ILE A 193 2.92 0.86 -13.83
CA ILE A 193 2.65 1.35 -12.46
C ILE A 193 1.75 0.38 -11.71
N LEU A 194 2.25 -0.20 -10.63
CA LEU A 194 1.57 -1.24 -9.85
C LEU A 194 1.06 -0.72 -8.50
N GLU A 195 -0.16 -1.13 -8.14
CA GLU A 195 -0.78 -0.86 -6.84
C GLU A 195 -1.87 -1.91 -6.51
N PRO A 196 -2.14 -2.20 -5.21
CA PRO A 196 -2.80 -3.45 -4.83
C PRO A 196 -4.33 -3.48 -5.04
N THR A 197 -4.98 -2.38 -5.39
CA THR A 197 -6.45 -2.26 -5.29
C THR A 197 -7.19 -3.32 -6.10
N ALA A 198 -6.76 -3.58 -7.34
CA ALA A 198 -7.40 -4.57 -8.22
C ALA A 198 -7.23 -6.00 -7.68
N ILE A 199 -6.06 -6.32 -7.12
CA ILE A 199 -5.78 -7.64 -6.51
C ILE A 199 -6.65 -7.83 -5.27
N ILE A 200 -6.78 -6.80 -4.44
CA ILE A 200 -7.61 -6.86 -3.24
C ILE A 200 -9.08 -7.01 -3.61
N ALA A 201 -9.57 -6.30 -4.62
CA ALA A 201 -10.94 -6.49 -5.13
C ALA A 201 -11.18 -7.93 -5.60
N LYS A 202 -10.21 -8.53 -6.32
CA LYS A 202 -10.30 -9.94 -6.72
C LYS A 202 -10.37 -10.86 -5.50
N ARG A 203 -9.49 -10.68 -4.51
CA ARG A 203 -9.47 -11.50 -3.28
C ARG A 203 -10.77 -11.41 -2.48
N ILE A 204 -11.35 -10.21 -2.38
CA ILE A 204 -12.66 -10.02 -1.76
C ILE A 204 -13.74 -10.79 -2.53
N SER A 205 -13.72 -10.74 -3.87
CA SER A 205 -14.68 -11.46 -4.71
C SER A 205 -14.56 -12.97 -4.58
N ASP A 206 -13.32 -13.48 -4.50
CA ASP A 206 -13.05 -14.90 -4.33
C ASP A 206 -13.52 -15.38 -2.94
N PHE A 207 -13.29 -14.57 -1.90
CA PHE A 207 -13.81 -14.85 -0.56
C PHE A 207 -15.35 -14.87 -0.52
N ALA A 208 -15.99 -13.90 -1.18
CA ALA A 208 -17.46 -13.78 -1.23
C ALA A 208 -18.16 -14.98 -1.90
N LYS A 209 -17.44 -15.78 -2.70
CA LYS A 209 -17.98 -16.99 -3.34
C LYS A 209 -17.88 -18.23 -2.46
N LEU A 210 -17.03 -18.19 -1.44
CA LEU A 210 -16.77 -19.29 -0.51
C LEU A 210 -17.55 -19.15 0.80
N ALA A 211 -18.00 -17.94 1.12
CA ALA A 211 -18.84 -17.61 2.28
C ALA A 211 -20.32 -17.68 1.91
#